data_AF-A0A8T5D708-F1
#
_entry.id   AF-A0A8T5D708-F1
#
_cell.length_a   1.000
_cell.length_b   1.000
_cell.length_c   1.000
_cell.angle_alpha   90.00
_cell.angle_beta   90.00
_cell.angle_gamma   90.00
#
_symmetry.space_group_name_H-M   'P 1'
#
loop_
_entity.id
_entity.type
_entity.pdbx_description
1 polymer ?
#
loop_
_entity_poly.entity_id
_entity_poly.type
_entity_poly.pdbx_seq_one_letter_code
_entity_poly.pdbx_strand_id
1 'polypeptide(L)'
;MPENSPIEKVLELQKTGKPNTEIIQSLQTEGYSFQQISEALNQAQAKNAMGATEPKEEQMQPSVIYSKNQAAPMAQETMPMRKEPAPPAPSGMPEEFRVPQIQEPMAQFNPPSIQPTSEDMEEIAEALVDEKWHKMMEELGDINAWKEKTNNDVNAIKQEIMRMQNRFENLQNSVVGRVKEYDHSISDVGIEIKALGKLLSNIISPLTTNVKALEKLIKDLKE
;
A
#
# COMPACT_ATOMS: atom_id res chain seq x y z
N MET A 1 -27.22 1.25 -23.64
CA MET A 1 -27.47 1.23 -22.18
C MET A 1 -26.29 1.90 -21.52
N PRO A 2 -26.47 2.86 -20.60
CA PRO A 2 -25.34 3.56 -20.01
C PRO A 2 -24.54 2.58 -19.13
N GLU A 3 -23.25 2.44 -19.43
CA GLU A 3 -22.31 1.70 -18.59
C GLU A 3 -22.19 2.43 -17.25
N ASN A 4 -22.84 1.92 -16.22
CA ASN A 4 -22.56 2.35 -14.85
C ASN A 4 -21.14 1.88 -14.52
N SER A 5 -20.21 2.83 -14.42
CA SER A 5 -18.83 2.54 -14.07
C SER A 5 -18.78 1.85 -12.69
N PRO A 6 -17.93 0.83 -12.49
CA PRO A 6 -17.76 0.18 -11.18
C PRO A 6 -17.53 1.18 -10.04
N ILE A 7 -16.85 2.29 -10.34
CA ILE A 7 -16.56 3.39 -9.40
C ILE A 7 -17.85 4.10 -8.96
N GLU A 8 -18.77 4.33 -9.88
CA GLU A 8 -20.03 5.03 -9.61
C GLU A 8 -20.97 4.17 -8.75
N LYS A 9 -20.97 2.85 -9.00
CA LYS A 9 -21.73 1.91 -8.19
C LYS A 9 -21.17 1.75 -6.78
N VAL A 10 -19.84 1.70 -6.66
CA VAL A 10 -19.16 1.73 -5.35
C VAL A 10 -19.52 3.01 -4.58
N LEU A 11 -19.50 4.17 -5.23
CA LEU A 11 -19.86 5.45 -4.61
C LEU A 11 -21.33 5.49 -4.16
N GLU A 12 -22.25 4.92 -4.94
CA GLU A 12 -23.67 4.80 -4.58
C GLU A 12 -23.85 3.90 -3.35
N LEU A 13 -23.27 2.69 -3.38
CA LEU A 13 -23.40 1.73 -2.29
C LEU A 13 -22.70 2.22 -1.01
N GLN A 14 -21.58 2.93 -1.13
CA GLN A 14 -20.88 3.54 -0.01
C GLN A 14 -21.70 4.69 0.61
N LYS A 15 -22.41 5.49 -0.19
CA LYS A 15 -23.36 6.51 0.32
C LYS A 15 -24.54 5.89 1.08
N THR A 16 -24.93 4.65 0.74
CA THR A 16 -25.94 3.90 1.50
C THR A 16 -25.40 3.27 2.79
N GLY A 17 -24.12 3.45 3.12
CA GLY A 17 -23.52 2.98 4.37
C GLY A 17 -23.22 1.47 4.41
N LYS A 18 -23.23 0.79 3.27
CA LYS A 18 -22.92 -0.65 3.18
C LYS A 18 -21.42 -0.91 3.46
N PRO A 19 -21.07 -1.98 4.19
CA PRO A 19 -19.68 -2.35 4.40
C PRO A 19 -19.03 -2.82 3.08
N ASN A 20 -17.73 -2.57 2.93
CA ASN A 20 -16.97 -2.90 1.71
C ASN A 20 -17.11 -4.37 1.30
N THR A 21 -17.27 -5.29 2.24
CA THR A 21 -17.50 -6.73 1.99
C THR A 21 -18.80 -7.02 1.25
N GLU A 22 -19.88 -6.30 1.58
CA GLU A 22 -21.18 -6.44 0.91
C GLU A 22 -21.18 -5.76 -0.46
N ILE A 23 -20.43 -4.65 -0.59
CA ILE A 23 -20.20 -3.97 -1.87
C ILE A 23 -19.46 -4.90 -2.85
N ILE A 24 -18.44 -5.62 -2.38
CA ILE A 24 -17.69 -6.58 -3.20
C ILE A 24 -18.60 -7.72 -3.69
N GLN A 25 -19.46 -8.26 -2.83
CA GLN A 25 -20.39 -9.34 -3.22
C GLN A 25 -21.45 -8.88 -4.22
N SER A 26 -22.00 -7.67 -4.07
CA SER A 26 -22.95 -7.09 -5.05
C SER A 26 -22.28 -6.96 -6.41
N LEU A 27 -21.07 -6.37 -6.46
CA LEU A 27 -20.35 -6.16 -7.71
C LEU A 27 -19.88 -7.48 -8.35
N GLN A 28 -19.52 -8.49 -7.56
CA GLN A 28 -19.23 -9.83 -8.09
C GLN A 28 -20.47 -10.48 -8.69
N THR A 29 -21.64 -10.32 -8.06
CA THR A 29 -22.92 -10.83 -8.59
C THR A 29 -23.34 -10.11 -9.87
N GLU A 30 -22.98 -8.83 -9.98
CA GLU A 30 -23.17 -8.00 -11.18
C GLU A 30 -22.14 -8.30 -12.28
N GLY A 31 -21.17 -9.19 -12.03
CA GLY A 31 -20.22 -9.70 -13.02
C GLY A 31 -18.90 -8.93 -13.11
N TYR A 32 -18.61 -8.02 -12.19
CA TYR A 32 -17.36 -7.26 -12.17
C TYR A 32 -16.19 -8.12 -11.65
N SER A 33 -15.00 -7.94 -12.23
CA SER A 33 -13.81 -8.65 -11.79
C SER A 33 -13.28 -8.11 -10.47
N PHE A 34 -12.58 -8.95 -9.71
CA PHE A 34 -11.98 -8.54 -8.43
C PHE A 34 -11.03 -7.33 -8.58
N GLN A 35 -10.28 -7.26 -9.69
CA GLN A 35 -9.39 -6.13 -9.98
C GLN A 35 -10.20 -4.83 -10.18
N GLN A 36 -11.28 -4.88 -10.96
CA GLN A 36 -12.16 -3.74 -11.20
C GLN A 36 -12.80 -3.23 -9.91
N ILE A 37 -13.20 -4.16 -9.02
CA ILE A 37 -13.80 -3.84 -7.72
C ILE A 37 -12.78 -3.19 -6.78
N SER A 38 -11.58 -3.76 -6.68
CA SER A 38 -10.50 -3.24 -5.84
C SER A 38 -10.07 -1.84 -6.26
N GLU A 39 -9.93 -1.62 -7.57
CA GLU A 39 -9.56 -0.31 -8.11
C GLU A 39 -10.69 0.72 -7.89
N ALA A 40 -11.94 0.33 -8.12
CA ALA A 40 -13.10 1.19 -7.88
C ALA A 40 -13.24 1.60 -6.40
N LEU A 41 -12.98 0.69 -5.47
CA LEU A 41 -12.98 0.97 -4.03
C LEU A 41 -11.89 1.96 -3.64
N ASN A 42 -10.66 1.76 -4.10
CA ASN A 42 -9.55 2.68 -3.82
C ASN A 42 -9.81 4.06 -4.41
N GLN A 43 -10.31 4.13 -5.65
CA GLN A 43 -10.63 5.40 -6.30
C GLN A 43 -11.82 6.11 -5.64
N ALA A 44 -12.86 5.39 -5.21
CA ALA A 44 -13.99 5.95 -4.49
C ALA A 44 -13.58 6.52 -3.12
N GLN A 45 -12.68 5.85 -2.40
CA GLN A 45 -12.13 6.33 -1.12
C GLN A 45 -11.28 7.59 -1.32
N ALA A 46 -10.40 7.59 -2.33
CA ALA A 46 -9.59 8.76 -2.67
C ALA A 46 -10.46 9.96 -3.06
N LYS A 47 -11.52 9.74 -3.86
CA LYS A 47 -12.46 10.80 -4.25
C LYS A 47 -13.27 11.35 -3.07
N ASN A 48 -13.68 10.51 -2.13
CA ASN A 48 -14.34 10.97 -0.90
C ASN A 48 -13.37 11.78 -0.01
N ALA A 49 -12.09 11.38 0.07
CA ALA A 49 -11.08 12.10 0.82
C ALA A 49 -10.75 13.48 0.23
N MET A 50 -10.89 13.67 -1.08
CA MET A 50 -10.67 14.96 -1.75
C MET A 50 -11.86 15.94 -1.64
N GLY A 51 -13.03 15.47 -1.19
CA GLY A 51 -14.24 16.29 -1.02
C GLY A 51 -14.45 16.85 0.39
N ALA A 52 -13.66 16.39 1.38
CA ALA A 52 -13.72 16.89 2.75
C ALA A 52 -12.48 17.76 3.03
N THR A 53 -12.73 19.03 3.32
CA THR A 53 -11.70 19.95 3.83
C THR A 53 -11.27 19.54 5.23
N GLU A 54 -9.96 19.66 5.46
CA GLU A 54 -9.16 19.45 6.68
C GLU A 54 -8.59 18.04 7.00
N PRO A 55 -7.26 17.95 7.22
CA PRO A 55 -6.56 16.72 7.57
C PRO A 55 -6.69 16.46 9.06
N LYS A 56 -7.38 15.38 9.43
CA LYS A 56 -7.25 14.81 10.77
C LYS A 56 -6.31 13.62 10.69
N GLU A 57 -5.09 13.84 11.17
CA GLU A 57 -4.14 12.79 11.54
C GLU A 57 -4.80 11.89 12.59
N GLU A 58 -5.31 10.74 12.18
CA GLU A 58 -5.65 9.65 13.09
C GLU A 58 -5.23 8.33 12.44
N GLN A 59 -3.99 7.94 12.77
CA GLN A 59 -3.47 6.57 12.86
C GLN A 59 -4.07 5.53 11.91
N MET A 60 -3.40 5.29 10.78
CA MET A 60 -3.47 3.99 10.10
C MET A 60 -2.15 3.25 10.30
N GLN A 61 -2.23 2.20 11.12
CA GLN A 61 -1.17 1.24 11.38
C GLN A 61 -0.74 0.58 10.06
N PRO A 62 0.56 0.33 9.85
CA PRO A 62 1.02 -0.46 8.72
C PRO A 62 0.74 -1.94 9.02
N SER A 63 -0.24 -2.53 8.35
CA SER A 63 -0.30 -3.99 8.26
C SER A 63 0.42 -4.41 6.98
N VAL A 64 1.74 -4.60 7.10
CA VAL A 64 2.49 -5.46 6.18
C VAL A 64 2.52 -6.86 6.78
N ILE A 65 2.50 -7.89 5.92
CA ILE A 65 2.87 -9.30 6.16
C ILE A 65 1.72 -10.23 6.58
N TYR A 66 1.29 -11.09 5.65
CA TYR A 66 1.27 -12.57 5.77
C TYR A 66 1.16 -13.13 4.32
N SER A 67 2.26 -13.62 3.74
CA SER A 67 2.81 -14.99 3.86
C SER A 67 2.15 -16.02 2.95
N LYS A 68 2.92 -16.36 1.91
CA LYS A 68 3.25 -17.72 1.45
C LYS A 68 2.65 -18.87 2.29
N ASN A 69 1.85 -19.69 1.62
CA ASN A 69 1.68 -21.13 1.80
C ASN A 69 1.27 -21.64 3.20
N GLN A 70 -0.03 -21.84 3.41
CA GLN A 70 -0.55 -22.85 4.34
C GLN A 70 -1.94 -23.30 3.88
N ALA A 71 -2.01 -24.53 3.37
CA ALA A 71 -3.25 -25.26 3.25
C ALA A 71 -3.72 -25.66 4.66
N ALA A 72 -4.93 -25.28 5.03
CA ALA A 72 -5.71 -25.91 6.08
C ALA A 72 -7.19 -25.92 5.66
N PRO A 73 -7.93 -27.01 5.93
CA PRO A 73 -9.15 -27.37 5.24
C PRO A 73 -10.35 -26.53 5.69
N MET A 74 -11.19 -26.13 4.74
CA MET A 74 -12.49 -25.53 4.99
C MET A 74 -13.39 -26.55 5.69
N ALA A 75 -13.80 -26.23 6.92
CA ALA A 75 -14.92 -26.89 7.57
C ALA A 75 -16.20 -26.53 6.79
N GLN A 76 -16.85 -27.56 6.25
CA GLN A 76 -18.20 -27.47 5.68
C GLN A 76 -19.19 -27.20 6.81
N GLU A 77 -19.72 -25.98 6.89
CA GLU A 77 -20.97 -25.73 7.60
C GLU A 77 -22.12 -26.36 6.79
N THR A 78 -22.72 -27.36 7.39
CA THR A 78 -23.84 -28.13 6.86
C THR A 78 -25.14 -27.37 7.13
N MET A 79 -25.88 -27.02 6.07
CA MET A 79 -27.26 -26.55 6.20
C MET A 79 -28.19 -27.75 6.48
N PRO A 80 -29.13 -27.68 7.44
CA PRO A 80 -30.06 -28.77 7.69
C PRO A 80 -31.19 -28.77 6.65
N MET A 81 -31.20 -29.82 5.82
CA MET A 81 -32.26 -30.12 4.85
C MET A 81 -33.55 -30.53 5.59
N ARG A 82 -34.61 -29.75 5.39
CA ARG A 82 -35.97 -30.00 5.89
C ARG A 82 -36.58 -31.20 5.16
N LYS A 83 -36.84 -32.29 5.87
CA LYS A 83 -37.55 -33.46 5.35
C LYS A 83 -39.02 -33.13 5.12
N GLU A 84 -39.48 -33.31 3.89
CA GLU A 84 -40.89 -33.32 3.51
C GLU A 84 -41.33 -34.78 3.30
N PRO A 85 -42.41 -35.26 3.94
CA PRO A 85 -42.82 -36.66 3.83
C PRO A 85 -43.68 -36.90 2.57
N ALA A 86 -43.31 -37.94 1.81
CA ALA A 86 -44.08 -38.42 0.66
C ALA A 86 -45.41 -39.10 1.10
N PRO A 87 -46.49 -39.01 0.28
CA PRO A 87 -47.76 -39.65 0.58
C PRO A 87 -47.75 -41.17 0.32
N PRO A 88 -48.51 -41.96 1.10
CA PRO A 88 -48.59 -43.42 0.96
C PRO A 88 -49.50 -43.85 -0.21
N ALA A 89 -49.09 -44.92 -0.90
CA ALA A 89 -49.86 -45.59 -1.93
C ALA A 89 -51.09 -46.34 -1.34
N PRO A 90 -52.23 -46.40 -2.05
CA PRO A 90 -53.33 -47.29 -1.67
C PRO A 90 -53.17 -48.67 -2.31
N SER A 91 -53.34 -49.70 -1.47
CA SER A 91 -53.58 -51.09 -1.88
C SER A 91 -55.08 -51.32 -2.10
N GLY A 92 -55.46 -52.11 -3.12
CA GLY A 92 -56.71 -52.87 -3.11
C GLY A 92 -57.50 -53.02 -4.44
N MET A 93 -57.28 -54.15 -5.13
CA MET A 93 -58.23 -54.98 -5.94
C MET A 93 -58.96 -54.40 -7.18
N PRO A 94 -59.56 -55.25 -8.07
CA PRO A 94 -59.26 -56.63 -8.49
C PRO A 94 -59.14 -56.79 -10.04
N GLU A 95 -58.77 -58.01 -10.48
CA GLU A 95 -58.75 -58.46 -11.88
C GLU A 95 -60.09 -58.24 -12.61
N GLU A 96 -60.05 -57.62 -13.79
CA GLU A 96 -60.72 -58.07 -15.03
C GLU A 96 -60.29 -57.18 -16.21
N PHE A 97 -60.29 -57.75 -17.42
CA PHE A 97 -59.77 -57.23 -18.71
C PHE A 97 -58.29 -57.48 -19.02
N ARG A 98 -58.03 -58.73 -19.44
CA ARG A 98 -56.92 -59.05 -20.34
C ARG A 98 -57.22 -58.51 -21.74
N VAL A 99 -56.42 -57.55 -22.19
CA VAL A 99 -56.30 -57.17 -23.60
C VAL A 99 -55.00 -57.79 -24.13
N PRO A 100 -54.95 -58.45 -25.30
CA PRO A 100 -53.71 -58.95 -25.86
C PRO A 100 -52.86 -57.75 -26.31
N GLN A 101 -51.93 -57.33 -25.47
CA GLN A 101 -50.97 -56.30 -25.82
C GLN A 101 -49.85 -56.96 -26.62
N ILE A 102 -49.79 -56.63 -27.90
CA ILE A 102 -48.71 -56.98 -28.81
C ILE A 102 -47.43 -56.43 -28.20
N GLN A 103 -46.53 -57.34 -27.84
CA GLN A 103 -45.24 -57.04 -27.25
C GLN A 103 -44.29 -56.62 -28.38
N GLU A 104 -44.31 -55.33 -28.72
CA GLU A 104 -43.17 -54.75 -29.42
C GLU A 104 -42.00 -54.64 -28.43
N PRO A 105 -40.80 -55.13 -28.77
CA PRO A 105 -39.63 -54.90 -27.94
C PRO A 105 -39.32 -53.40 -27.97
N MET A 106 -39.71 -52.69 -26.91
CA MET A 106 -39.18 -51.37 -26.64
C MET A 106 -37.67 -51.54 -26.41
N ALA A 107 -36.89 -51.24 -27.45
CA ALA A 107 -35.47 -50.99 -27.32
C ALA A 107 -35.32 -49.86 -26.30
N GLN A 108 -34.86 -50.23 -25.11
CA GLN A 108 -34.48 -49.30 -24.07
C GLN A 108 -33.32 -48.48 -24.63
N PHE A 109 -33.64 -47.30 -25.14
CA PHE A 109 -32.65 -46.31 -25.54
C PHE A 109 -32.05 -45.77 -24.25
N ASN A 110 -31.07 -46.51 -23.73
CA ASN A 110 -30.20 -46.03 -22.68
C ASN A 110 -29.34 -44.95 -23.34
N PRO A 111 -29.53 -43.64 -23.06
CA PRO A 111 -28.57 -42.66 -23.55
C PRO A 111 -27.20 -43.09 -23.03
N PRO A 112 -26.14 -43.11 -23.86
CA PRO A 112 -24.81 -43.33 -23.34
C PRO A 112 -24.58 -42.21 -22.32
N SER A 113 -24.51 -42.58 -21.05
CA SER A 113 -23.86 -41.76 -20.05
C SER A 113 -22.43 -41.63 -20.55
N ILE A 114 -22.13 -40.50 -21.20
CA ILE A 114 -20.78 -40.04 -21.48
C ILE A 114 -20.17 -39.83 -20.10
N GLN A 115 -19.61 -40.90 -19.55
CA GLN A 115 -18.63 -40.76 -18.49
C GLN A 115 -17.43 -40.19 -19.23
N PRO A 116 -17.00 -38.95 -18.92
CA PRO A 116 -15.79 -38.42 -19.51
C PRO A 116 -14.69 -39.45 -19.28
N THR A 117 -14.18 -39.99 -20.38
CA THR A 117 -13.10 -40.97 -20.29
C THR A 117 -11.89 -40.25 -19.72
N SER A 118 -10.94 -41.00 -19.17
CA SER A 118 -9.66 -40.41 -18.76
C SER A 118 -8.99 -39.66 -19.90
N GLU A 119 -9.22 -40.08 -21.15
CA GLU A 119 -8.73 -39.42 -22.37
C GLU A 119 -9.40 -38.06 -22.60
N ASP A 120 -10.73 -37.93 -22.39
CA ASP A 120 -11.40 -36.63 -22.48
C ASP A 120 -10.95 -35.67 -21.38
N MET A 121 -10.69 -36.20 -20.17
CA MET A 121 -10.12 -35.40 -19.08
C MET A 121 -8.67 -35.01 -19.33
N GLU A 122 -7.89 -35.85 -20.00
CA GLU A 122 -6.50 -35.59 -20.37
C GLU A 122 -6.42 -34.53 -21.48
N GLU A 123 -7.27 -34.60 -22.50
CA GLU A 123 -7.38 -33.58 -23.55
C GLU A 123 -7.79 -32.21 -22.96
N ILE A 124 -8.77 -32.19 -22.05
CA ILE A 124 -9.19 -30.96 -21.35
C ILE A 124 -8.06 -30.45 -20.45
N ALA A 125 -7.30 -31.34 -19.79
CA ALA A 125 -6.18 -30.96 -18.95
C ALA A 125 -5.00 -30.40 -19.77
N GLU A 126 -4.65 -31.03 -20.90
CA GLU A 126 -3.61 -30.54 -21.81
C GLU A 126 -3.98 -29.19 -22.42
N ALA A 127 -5.22 -29.05 -22.91
CA ALA A 127 -5.71 -27.78 -23.44
C ALA A 127 -5.72 -26.68 -22.37
N LEU A 128 -6.11 -27.01 -21.13
CA LEU A 128 -6.11 -26.06 -20.01
C LEU A 128 -4.68 -25.69 -19.58
N VAL A 129 -3.75 -26.65 -19.57
CA VAL A 129 -2.33 -26.41 -19.25
C VAL A 129 -1.69 -25.53 -20.32
N ASP A 130 -1.91 -25.81 -21.60
CA ASP A 130 -1.38 -25.00 -22.70
C ASP A 130 -1.98 -23.59 -22.70
N GLU A 131 -3.29 -23.44 -22.50
CA GLU A 131 -3.93 -22.13 -22.41
C GLU A 131 -3.37 -21.31 -21.24
N LYS A 132 -3.18 -21.93 -20.07
CA LYS A 132 -2.63 -21.27 -18.89
C LYS A 132 -1.14 -20.96 -19.05
N TRP A 133 -0.37 -21.86 -19.67
CA TRP A 133 1.04 -21.63 -19.96
C TRP A 133 1.23 -20.49 -20.95
N HIS A 134 0.38 -20.41 -21.98
CA HIS A 134 0.42 -19.34 -22.98
C HIS A 134 0.04 -17.99 -22.39
N LYS A 135 -1.06 -17.91 -21.61
CA LYS A 135 -1.46 -16.69 -20.89
C LYS A 135 -0.39 -16.23 -19.90
N MET A 136 0.25 -17.18 -19.20
CA MET A 136 1.36 -16.85 -18.31
C MET A 136 2.57 -16.31 -19.09
N MET A 137 2.92 -16.88 -20.25
CA MET A 137 4.01 -16.37 -21.09
C MET A 137 3.68 -15.00 -21.71
N GLU A 138 2.41 -14.73 -21.98
CA GLU A 138 1.90 -13.43 -22.42
C GLU A 138 1.98 -12.39 -21.30
N GLU A 139 1.63 -12.75 -20.06
CA GLU A 139 1.79 -11.89 -18.87
C GLU A 139 3.26 -11.68 -18.46
N LEU A 140 4.13 -12.68 -18.70
CA LEU A 140 5.58 -12.58 -18.56
C LEU A 140 6.25 -11.88 -19.77
N GLY A 141 5.44 -11.39 -20.71
CA GLY A 141 5.82 -10.97 -22.05
C GLY A 141 6.84 -9.84 -22.17
N ASP A 142 7.34 -9.28 -21.06
CA ASP A 142 8.43 -8.32 -21.16
C ASP A 142 9.46 -8.38 -20.03
N ILE A 143 9.92 -9.59 -19.68
CA ILE A 143 11.12 -9.76 -18.84
C ILE A 143 12.30 -8.94 -19.40
N ASN A 144 12.39 -8.78 -20.72
CA ASN A 144 13.40 -7.95 -21.36
C ASN A 144 13.20 -6.46 -21.08
N ALA A 145 12.00 -5.89 -21.24
CA ALA A 145 11.76 -4.49 -20.87
C ALA A 145 11.86 -4.28 -19.35
N TRP A 146 11.44 -5.24 -18.52
CA TRP A 146 11.64 -5.16 -17.08
C TRP A 146 13.12 -5.12 -16.73
N LYS A 147 13.94 -5.97 -17.38
CA LYS A 147 15.40 -5.96 -17.23
C LYS A 147 16.00 -4.64 -17.71
N GLU A 148 15.56 -4.13 -18.86
CA GLU A 148 16.06 -2.86 -19.40
C GLU A 148 15.69 -1.69 -18.49
N LYS A 149 14.43 -1.60 -18.06
CA LYS A 149 13.95 -0.61 -17.09
C LYS A 149 14.75 -0.70 -15.79
N THR A 150 14.94 -1.89 -15.24
CA THR A 150 15.71 -2.09 -14.00
C THR A 150 17.16 -1.67 -14.19
N ASN A 151 17.78 -1.98 -15.34
CA ASN A 151 19.15 -1.57 -15.63
C ASN A 151 19.27 -0.05 -15.76
N ASN A 152 18.27 0.60 -16.36
CA ASN A 152 18.20 2.06 -16.44
C ASN A 152 18.01 2.71 -15.07
N ASP A 153 17.10 2.17 -14.25
CA ASP A 153 16.85 2.64 -12.88
C ASP A 153 18.12 2.49 -12.02
N VAL A 154 18.82 1.34 -12.10
CA VAL A 154 20.10 1.11 -11.40
C VAL A 154 21.18 2.09 -11.86
N ASN A 155 21.26 2.36 -13.16
CA ASN A 155 22.21 3.34 -13.69
C ASN A 155 21.89 4.76 -13.22
N ALA A 156 20.62 5.14 -13.18
CA ALA A 156 20.18 6.43 -12.65
C ALA A 156 20.56 6.57 -11.17
N ILE A 157 20.27 5.56 -10.35
CA ILE A 157 20.64 5.52 -8.92
C ILE A 157 22.16 5.65 -8.75
N LYS A 158 22.96 4.94 -9.56
CA LYS A 158 24.42 5.05 -9.51
C LYS A 158 24.90 6.48 -9.79
N GLN A 159 24.31 7.15 -10.78
CA GLN A 159 24.63 8.54 -11.08
C GLN A 159 24.22 9.49 -9.96
N GLU A 160 23.06 9.28 -9.34
CA GLU A 160 22.62 10.07 -8.19
C GLU A 160 23.53 9.90 -6.98
N ILE A 161 23.98 8.67 -6.69
CA ILE A 161 24.95 8.39 -5.62
C ILE A 161 26.27 9.14 -5.89
N MET A 162 26.78 9.09 -7.12
CA MET A 162 27.99 9.84 -7.49
C MET A 162 27.81 11.35 -7.32
N ARG A 163 26.65 11.89 -7.73
CA ARG A 163 26.33 13.32 -7.51
C ARG A 163 26.22 13.65 -6.02
N MET A 164 25.62 12.77 -5.22
CA MET A 164 25.49 12.94 -3.78
C MET A 164 26.85 12.93 -3.09
N GLN A 165 27.74 12.02 -3.49
CA GLN A 165 29.12 11.99 -3.01
C GLN A 165 29.84 13.31 -3.31
N ASN A 166 29.79 13.78 -4.56
CA ASN A 166 30.41 15.05 -4.93
C ASN A 166 29.83 16.24 -4.14
N ARG A 167 28.51 16.27 -3.91
CA ARG A 167 27.87 17.30 -3.07
C ARG A 167 28.32 17.23 -1.62
N PHE A 168 28.51 16.03 -1.08
CA PHE A 168 29.01 15.81 0.27
C PHE A 168 30.46 16.27 0.43
N GLU A 169 31.33 15.92 -0.51
CA GLU A 169 32.73 16.37 -0.53
C GLU A 169 32.83 17.91 -0.60
N ASN A 170 32.03 18.54 -1.46
CA ASN A 170 31.95 20.00 -1.55
C ASN A 170 31.44 20.64 -0.26
N LEU A 171 30.41 20.04 0.37
CA LEU A 171 29.90 20.50 1.65
C LEU A 171 30.94 20.37 2.75
N GLN A 172 31.63 19.23 2.85
CA GLN A 172 32.70 19.01 3.82
C GLN A 172 33.81 20.05 3.67
N ASN A 173 34.25 20.30 2.43
CA ASN A 173 35.27 21.32 2.16
C ASN A 173 34.79 22.73 2.55
N SER A 174 33.53 23.07 2.24
CA SER A 174 32.94 24.35 2.61
C SER A 174 32.80 24.51 4.13
N VAL A 175 32.35 23.47 4.83
CA VAL A 175 32.19 23.47 6.29
C VAL A 175 33.56 23.60 6.97
N VAL A 176 34.57 22.85 6.53
CA VAL A 176 35.94 22.99 7.06
C VAL A 176 36.49 24.39 6.80
N GLY A 177 36.24 24.98 5.63
CA GLY A 177 36.60 26.36 5.32
C GLY A 177 35.94 27.36 6.27
N ARG A 178 34.61 27.29 6.42
CA ARG A 178 33.84 28.12 7.35
C ARG A 178 34.33 28.01 8.79
N VAL A 179 34.64 26.80 9.26
CA VAL A 179 35.13 26.57 10.62
C VAL A 179 36.51 27.21 10.82
N LYS A 180 37.40 27.14 9.82
CA LYS A 180 38.71 27.82 9.87
C LYS A 180 38.57 29.34 9.87
N GLU A 181 37.71 29.89 9.01
CA GLU A 181 37.41 31.34 8.99
C GLU A 181 36.83 31.81 10.34
N TYR A 182 35.97 30.99 10.94
CA TYR A 182 35.39 31.25 12.25
C TYR A 182 36.43 31.23 13.37
N ASP A 183 37.33 30.23 13.39
CA ASP A 183 38.43 30.14 14.35
C ASP A 183 39.36 31.36 14.24
N HIS A 184 39.70 31.76 13.01
CA HIS A 184 40.49 32.96 12.77
C HIS A 184 39.78 34.23 13.27
N SER A 185 38.48 34.38 12.97
CA SER A 185 37.68 35.52 13.41
C SER A 185 37.61 35.61 14.94
N ILE A 186 37.46 34.47 15.64
CA ILE A 186 37.47 34.44 17.11
C ILE A 186 38.86 34.79 17.66
N SER A 187 39.92 34.28 17.04
CA SER A 187 41.29 34.64 17.42
C SER A 187 41.51 36.16 17.32
N ASP A 188 41.09 36.77 16.22
CA ASP A 188 41.21 38.21 15.98
C ASP A 188 40.39 39.01 17.00
N VAL A 189 39.14 38.61 17.26
CA VAL A 189 38.31 39.19 18.32
C VAL A 189 39.00 39.04 19.69
N GLY A 190 39.69 37.92 19.96
CA GLY A 190 40.47 37.74 21.17
C GLY A 190 41.64 38.73 21.30
N ILE A 191 42.31 39.03 20.18
CA ILE A 191 43.37 40.06 20.13
C ILE A 191 42.78 41.44 20.40
N GLU A 192 41.65 41.77 19.77
CA GLU A 192 40.95 43.04 19.97
C GLU A 192 40.48 43.21 21.41
N ILE A 193 39.87 42.18 22.01
CA ILE A 193 39.46 42.18 23.41
C ILE A 193 40.67 42.40 24.34
N LYS A 194 41.82 41.78 24.03
CA LYS A 194 43.05 42.00 24.81
C LYS A 194 43.56 43.43 24.68
N ALA A 195 43.49 44.01 23.48
CA ALA A 195 43.84 45.41 23.25
C ALA A 195 42.89 46.36 24.00
N LEU A 196 41.58 46.09 23.97
CA LEU A 196 40.57 46.81 24.73
C LEU A 196 40.81 46.68 26.24
N GLY A 197 41.17 45.51 26.74
CA GLY A 197 41.54 45.32 28.14
C GLY A 197 42.77 46.14 28.54
N LYS A 198 43.78 46.22 27.68
CA LYS A 198 44.97 47.07 27.89
C LYS A 198 44.60 48.55 27.85
N LEU A 199 43.76 48.96 26.90
CA LEU A 199 43.26 50.33 26.81
C LEU A 199 42.48 50.71 28.07
N LEU A 200 41.58 49.84 28.51
CA LEU A 200 40.80 50.02 29.73
C LEU A 200 41.73 50.15 30.95
N SER A 201 42.74 49.29 31.08
CA SER A 201 43.75 49.39 32.15
C SER A 201 44.51 50.72 32.10
N ASN A 202 44.85 51.20 30.90
CA ASN A 202 45.54 52.47 30.70
C ASN A 202 44.65 53.68 31.01
N ILE A 203 43.31 53.54 30.97
CA ILE A 203 42.36 54.60 31.31
C ILE A 203 42.00 54.55 32.81
N ILE A 204 41.73 53.37 33.37
CA ILE A 204 41.33 53.20 34.77
C ILE A 204 42.44 53.65 35.73
N SER A 205 43.71 53.35 35.45
CA SER A 205 44.83 53.72 36.32
C SER A 205 44.97 55.25 36.53
N PRO A 206 45.05 56.09 35.48
CA PRO A 206 45.12 57.53 35.65
C PRO A 206 43.83 58.11 36.24
N LEU A 207 42.64 57.60 35.88
CA LEU A 207 41.39 58.04 36.52
C LEU A 207 41.42 57.77 38.03
N THR A 208 41.83 56.58 38.44
CA THR A 208 41.94 56.21 39.87
C THR A 208 42.98 57.07 40.59
N THR A 209 44.12 57.31 39.96
CA THR A 209 45.17 58.19 40.51
C THR A 209 44.68 59.63 40.66
N ASN A 210 44.00 60.15 39.64
CA ASN A 210 43.45 61.51 39.64
C ASN A 210 42.33 61.67 40.69
N VAL A 211 41.45 60.68 40.83
CA VAL A 211 40.40 60.67 41.87
C VAL A 211 41.03 60.68 43.26
N LYS A 212 42.05 59.85 43.52
CA LYS A 212 42.79 59.85 44.80
C LYS A 212 43.49 61.18 45.07
N ALA A 213 44.09 61.79 44.05
CA ALA A 213 44.75 63.09 44.17
C ALA A 213 43.74 64.20 44.50
N LEU A 214 42.56 64.21 43.85
CA LEU A 214 41.45 65.12 44.15
C LEU A 214 40.92 64.93 45.57
N GLU A 215 40.73 63.68 46.00
CA GLU A 215 40.28 63.37 47.36
C GLU A 215 41.26 63.91 48.41
N LYS A 216 42.57 63.76 48.17
CA LYS A 216 43.62 64.31 49.04
C LYS A 216 43.59 65.85 49.06
N LEU A 217 43.46 66.49 47.90
CA LEU A 217 43.41 67.95 47.77
C LEU A 217 42.21 68.56 48.51
N ILE A 218 41.05 67.90 48.45
CA ILE A 218 39.86 68.29 49.22
C ILE A 218 40.09 68.13 50.73
N LYS A 219 40.80 67.08 51.14
CA LYS A 219 41.11 66.82 52.55
C LYS A 219 42.05 67.88 53.13
N ASP A 220 43.11 68.21 52.39
CA ASP A 220 44.08 69.24 52.76
C ASP A 220 43.44 70.65 52.80
N LEU A 221 42.43 70.92 51.96
CA LEU A 221 41.64 72.17 51.97
C LEU A 221 40.64 72.28 53.13
N LYS A 222 40.37 71.17 53.82
CA LYS A 222 39.38 71.11 54.92
C LYS A 222 40.03 71.24 56.31
N GLU A 223 41.35 71.18 56.40
CA GLU A 223 42.16 71.54 57.57
C GLU A 223 42.54 73.03 57.53
#